data_AF-A0A1V9XGQ5-F1
#
_entry.id   AF-A0A1V9XGQ5-F1
#
_cell.length_a   1.000
_cell.length_b   1.000
_cell.length_c   1.000
_cell.angle_alpha   90.00
_cell.angle_beta   90.00
_cell.angle_gamma   90.00
#
_symmetry.space_group_name_H-M   'P 1'
#
loop_
_entity.id
_entity.type
_entity.pdbx_description
1 polymer ?
#
loop_
_entity_poly.entity_id
_entity_poly.type
_entity_poly.pdbx_seq_one_letter_code
_entity_poly.pdbx_strand_id
1 'polypeptide(L)'
;MCLSLGSSGKPTGNVIGPQLFRCERCSYSSYRQHHLKRHQLTHSGEKPFACERCPFTSARLDALQAHRRSHARHDPLTCGVCAFAAKDSAALEVHLQLHHYPCHHCEVVAPTLKIEHFLIH
;
A
#
# COMPACT_ATOMS: atom_id res chain seq x y z
N MET A 1 33.52 53.22 -22.15
CA MET A 1 32.21 52.92 -22.78
C MET A 1 31.58 51.76 -22.01
N CYS A 2 30.50 51.82 -21.24
CA CYS A 2 29.63 52.85 -20.63
C CYS A 2 29.10 52.19 -19.33
N LEU A 3 29.46 52.66 -18.14
CA LEU A 3 28.67 53.47 -17.19
C LEU A 3 27.19 53.09 -16.97
N SER A 4 26.88 52.97 -15.67
CA SER A 4 25.66 52.63 -14.93
C SER A 4 24.31 53.14 -15.46
N LEU A 5 23.25 52.36 -15.24
CA LEU A 5 21.89 52.87 -15.05
C LEU A 5 21.26 52.22 -13.83
N GLY A 6 21.03 53.04 -12.79
CA GLY A 6 20.14 52.71 -11.70
C GLY A 6 18.69 52.65 -12.20
N SER A 7 17.91 51.75 -11.61
CA SER A 7 16.46 51.81 -11.72
C SER A 7 15.88 51.95 -10.33
N SER A 8 15.53 53.19 -10.01
CA SER A 8 14.57 53.54 -8.99
C SER A 8 13.22 52.90 -9.34
N GLY A 9 12.73 52.04 -8.46
CA GLY A 9 11.37 51.50 -8.49
C GLY A 9 10.94 51.16 -7.08
N LYS A 10 10.29 52.12 -6.40
CA LYS A 10 9.63 51.93 -5.11
C LYS A 10 8.14 51.59 -5.34
N PRO A 11 7.42 51.11 -4.32
CA PRO A 11 6.81 49.79 -4.32
C PRO A 11 5.32 49.82 -4.66
N THR A 12 4.81 48.79 -5.33
CA THR A 12 3.37 48.53 -5.38
C THR A 12 3.12 47.04 -5.26
N GLY A 13 2.21 46.69 -4.34
CA GLY A 13 1.76 45.33 -4.11
C GLY A 13 2.41 44.68 -2.91
N ASN A 14 1.80 44.88 -1.73
CA ASN A 14 1.77 43.83 -0.73
C ASN A 14 1.07 42.63 -1.39
N VAL A 15 1.83 41.79 -2.09
CA VAL A 15 1.39 40.42 -2.32
C VAL A 15 1.46 39.80 -0.94
N ILE A 16 0.33 39.81 -0.24
CA ILE A 16 0.10 38.90 0.88
C ILE A 16 0.10 37.52 0.23
N GLY A 17 1.30 37.00 -0.05
CA GLY A 17 1.50 35.62 -0.43
C GLY A 17 0.92 34.80 0.71
N PRO A 18 0.21 33.68 0.42
CA PRO A 18 -0.36 32.86 1.47
C PRO A 18 0.72 32.56 2.51
N GLN A 19 0.45 32.83 3.78
CA GLN A 19 1.40 32.55 4.84
C GLN A 19 1.66 31.04 4.86
N LEU A 20 2.81 30.65 4.33
CA LEU A 20 3.21 29.24 4.26
C LEU A 20 3.91 28.84 5.56
N PHE A 21 3.64 27.64 6.01
CA PHE A 21 4.41 26.96 7.03
C PHE A 21 5.69 26.41 6.38
N ARG A 22 6.85 26.95 6.78
CA ARG A 22 8.17 26.60 6.22
C ARG A 22 8.89 25.58 7.10
N CYS A 23 9.60 24.66 6.47
CA CYS A 23 10.55 23.79 7.16
C CYS A 23 11.82 24.57 7.50
N GLU A 24 12.36 24.37 8.70
CA GLU A 24 13.62 25.01 9.13
C GLU A 24 14.85 24.26 8.63
N ARG A 25 14.69 23.01 8.17
CA ARG A 25 15.77 22.12 7.75
C ARG A 25 15.96 22.05 6.23
N CYS A 26 14.98 22.51 5.44
CA CYS A 26 15.05 22.52 3.98
C CYS A 26 14.10 23.56 3.36
N SER A 27 14.10 23.69 2.04
CA SER A 27 13.25 24.65 1.30
C SER A 27 11.77 24.25 1.20
N TYR A 28 11.35 23.13 1.80
CA TYR A 28 9.95 22.69 1.78
C TYR A 28 9.05 23.68 2.52
N SER A 29 7.89 23.97 1.93
CA SER A 29 6.85 24.78 2.56
C SER A 29 5.46 24.28 2.19
N SER A 30 4.48 24.52 3.05
CA SER A 30 3.09 24.12 2.82
C SER A 30 2.11 25.13 3.38
N TYR A 31 0.94 25.22 2.75
CA TYR A 31 -0.17 26.05 3.20
C TYR A 31 -0.91 25.45 4.42
N ARG A 32 -0.69 24.16 4.75
CA ARG A 32 -1.28 23.52 5.93
C ARG A 32 -0.21 23.10 6.92
N GLN A 33 -0.40 23.46 8.19
CA GLN A 33 0.52 23.09 9.27
C GLN A 33 0.70 21.58 9.41
N HIS A 34 -0.36 20.79 9.24
CA HIS A 34 -0.26 19.33 9.35
C HIS A 34 0.58 18.69 8.21
N HIS A 35 0.65 19.33 7.05
CA HIS A 35 1.55 18.89 5.97
C HIS A 35 3.01 19.19 6.33
N LEU A 36 3.29 20.34 6.94
CA LEU A 36 4.62 20.63 7.46
C LEU A 36 5.01 19.64 8.57
N LYS A 37 4.14 19.39 9.55
CA LYS A 37 4.39 18.40 10.61
C LYS A 37 4.70 17.01 10.05
N ARG A 38 3.91 16.57 9.07
CA ARG A 38 4.16 15.32 8.35
C ARG A 38 5.51 15.32 7.64
N HIS A 39 5.85 16.42 6.96
CA HIS A 39 7.14 16.56 6.29
C HIS A 39 8.30 16.49 7.29
N GLN A 40 8.17 17.05 8.48
CA GLN A 40 9.22 16.98 9.52
C GLN A 40 9.60 15.54 9.89
N LEU A 41 8.68 14.57 9.76
CA LEU A 41 8.96 13.14 9.97
C LEU A 41 10.01 12.60 8.98
N THR A 42 10.18 13.21 7.80
CA THR A 42 11.24 12.81 6.85
C THR A 42 12.63 13.21 7.34
N HIS A 43 12.71 14.16 8.27
CA HIS A 43 13.97 14.56 8.89
C HIS A 43 14.27 13.79 10.17
N SER A 44 13.25 13.47 10.98
CA SER A 44 13.46 12.68 12.20
C SER A 44 13.66 11.18 11.92
N GLY A 45 13.13 10.69 10.79
CA GLY A 45 13.12 9.27 10.49
C GLY A 45 12.14 8.47 11.36
N GLU A 46 11.32 9.14 12.18
CA GLU A 46 10.30 8.49 13.00
C GLU A 46 9.26 7.78 12.13
N LYS A 47 9.01 6.51 12.46
CA LYS A 47 8.03 5.66 11.78
C LYS A 47 7.07 5.05 12.80
N PRO A 48 6.14 5.85 13.36
CA PRO A 48 5.26 5.42 14.44
C PRO A 48 4.27 4.31 14.03
N PHE A 49 4.07 4.07 12.73
CA PHE A 49 3.10 3.08 12.24
C PHE A 49 3.83 1.81 11.78
N ALA A 50 3.61 0.70 12.49
CA ALA A 50 4.20 -0.60 12.19
C ALA A 50 3.19 -1.57 11.59
N CYS A 51 3.66 -2.47 10.71
CA CYS A 51 2.88 -3.61 10.26
C CYS A 51 2.97 -4.74 11.28
N GLU A 52 1.85 -5.40 11.55
CA GLU A 52 1.78 -6.52 12.49
C GLU A 52 2.28 -7.85 11.88
N ARG A 53 2.30 -7.94 10.54
CA ARG A 53 2.67 -9.16 9.81
C ARG A 53 4.14 -9.21 9.38
N CYS A 54 4.83 -8.07 9.33
CA CYS A 54 6.21 -8.00 8.86
C CYS A 54 6.94 -6.78 9.44
N PRO A 55 8.27 -6.67 9.28
CA PRO A 55 9.07 -5.58 9.84
C PRO A 55 8.83 -4.19 9.22
N PHE A 56 7.89 -4.05 8.28
CA PHE A 56 7.63 -2.78 7.61
C PHE A 56 7.07 -1.74 8.59
N THR A 57 7.67 -0.55 8.56
CA THR A 57 7.22 0.62 9.33
C THR A 57 7.12 1.84 8.43
N SER A 58 6.25 2.79 8.80
CA SER A 58 6.02 4.01 8.02
C SER A 58 5.76 5.23 8.90
N ALA A 59 6.05 6.41 8.34
CA ALA A 59 5.75 7.69 8.96
C ALA A 59 4.26 8.10 8.82
N ARG A 60 3.47 7.36 8.02
CA ARG A 60 2.10 7.76 7.66
C ARG A 60 1.15 6.56 7.69
N LEU A 61 0.00 6.74 8.34
CA LEU A 61 -1.03 5.70 8.42
C LEU A 61 -1.53 5.22 7.05
N ASP A 62 -1.75 6.12 6.09
CA ASP A 62 -2.19 5.75 4.73
C ASP A 62 -1.15 4.91 3.97
N ALA A 63 0.14 5.17 4.22
CA ALA A 63 1.21 4.33 3.67
C ALA A 63 1.20 2.93 4.29
N LEU A 64 1.01 2.82 5.61
CA LEU A 64 0.81 1.52 6.28
C LEU A 64 -0.43 0.79 5.74
N GLN A 65 -1.55 1.49 5.54
CA GLN A 65 -2.77 0.88 4.98
C GLN A 65 -2.56 0.39 3.54
N ALA A 66 -1.85 1.15 2.71
CA ALA A 66 -1.48 0.71 1.36
C ALA A 66 -0.57 -0.51 1.39
N HIS A 67 0.42 -0.53 2.29
CA HIS A 67 1.27 -1.70 2.52
C HIS A 67 0.46 -2.91 3.00
N ARG A 68 -0.48 -2.76 3.94
CA ARG A 68 -1.33 -3.87 4.39
C ARG A 68 -2.14 -4.51 3.26
N ARG A 69 -2.56 -3.70 2.28
CA ARG A 69 -3.23 -4.22 1.06
C ARG A 69 -2.30 -5.03 0.16
N SER A 70 -0.98 -4.84 0.23
CA SER A 70 -0.05 -5.68 -0.52
C SER A 70 0.04 -7.08 0.07
N HIS A 71 -0.13 -7.28 1.38
CA HIS A 71 -0.25 -8.62 1.95
C HIS A 71 -1.41 -9.39 1.33
N ALA A 72 -2.60 -8.80 1.24
CA ALA A 72 -3.74 -9.46 0.59
C ALA A 72 -3.53 -9.79 -0.89
N ARG A 73 -2.60 -9.11 -1.59
CA ARG A 73 -2.24 -9.44 -2.98
C ARG A 73 -1.25 -10.59 -3.09
N HIS A 74 -0.47 -10.83 -2.05
CA HIS A 74 0.52 -11.92 -2.00
C HIS A 74 0.04 -13.12 -1.18
N ASP A 75 -0.99 -12.92 -0.36
CA ASP A 75 -1.67 -14.00 0.35
C ASP A 75 -2.27 -14.94 -0.71
N PRO A 76 -2.01 -16.25 -0.62
CA PRO A 76 -2.59 -17.23 -1.54
C PRO A 76 -4.11 -17.15 -1.55
N LEU A 77 -4.72 -17.30 -2.72
CA LEU A 77 -6.16 -17.43 -2.86
C LEU A 77 -6.58 -18.83 -2.43
N THR A 78 -7.37 -18.94 -1.38
CA THR A 78 -7.77 -20.24 -0.82
C THR A 78 -9.04 -20.77 -1.48
N CYS A 79 -9.10 -22.09 -1.64
CA CYS A 79 -10.32 -22.77 -2.04
C CYS A 79 -11.32 -22.79 -0.89
N GLY A 80 -12.60 -22.50 -1.17
CA GLY A 80 -13.67 -22.56 -0.17
C GLY A 80 -14.13 -23.98 0.18
N VAL A 81 -13.68 -25.00 -0.56
CA VAL A 81 -14.12 -26.40 -0.42
C VAL A 81 -13.03 -27.29 0.18
N CYS A 82 -11.75 -27.00 -0.09
CA CYS A 82 -10.62 -27.78 0.42
C CYS A 82 -9.45 -26.87 0.83
N ALA A 83 -8.36 -27.45 1.35
CA ALA A 83 -7.18 -26.70 1.82
C ALA A 83 -6.25 -26.20 0.70
N PHE A 84 -6.64 -26.34 -0.58
CA PHE A 84 -5.83 -25.86 -1.70
C PHE A 84 -5.70 -24.33 -1.67
N ALA A 85 -4.50 -23.85 -1.97
CA ALA A 85 -4.17 -22.44 -2.03
C ALA A 85 -3.45 -22.12 -3.34
N ALA A 86 -4.00 -21.19 -4.11
CA ALA A 86 -3.50 -20.78 -5.40
C ALA A 86 -2.66 -19.51 -5.29
N LYS A 87 -1.64 -19.40 -6.14
CA LYS A 87 -0.82 -18.19 -6.26
C LYS A 87 -1.55 -17.03 -6.98
N ASP A 88 -2.55 -17.35 -7.79
CA ASP A 88 -3.32 -16.40 -8.60
C ASP A 88 -4.72 -16.95 -8.90
N SER A 89 -5.57 -16.09 -9.47
CA SER A 89 -6.97 -16.40 -9.74
C SER A 89 -7.15 -17.48 -10.80
N ALA A 90 -6.26 -17.55 -11.80
CA ALA A 90 -6.36 -18.54 -12.87
C ALA A 90 -6.09 -19.95 -12.35
N ALA A 91 -5.08 -20.10 -11.48
CA ALA A 91 -4.80 -21.36 -10.81
C ALA A 91 -5.95 -21.80 -9.88
N LEU A 92 -6.60 -20.86 -9.19
CA LEU A 92 -7.78 -21.18 -8.38
C LEU A 92 -8.97 -21.60 -9.25
N GLU A 93 -9.23 -20.90 -10.35
CA GLU A 93 -10.35 -21.19 -11.25
C GLU A 93 -10.24 -22.58 -11.89
N VAL A 94 -9.05 -22.94 -12.37
CA VAL A 94 -8.78 -24.30 -12.89
C VAL A 94 -8.98 -25.35 -11.80
N HIS A 95 -8.49 -25.09 -10.58
CA HIS A 95 -8.70 -25.99 -9.46
C HIS A 95 -10.19 -26.16 -9.11
N LEU A 96 -10.99 -25.08 -9.14
CA LEU A 96 -12.42 -25.14 -8.86
C LEU A 96 -13.18 -26.01 -9.88
N GLN A 97 -12.70 -26.12 -11.12
CA GLN A 97 -13.29 -27.06 -12.09
C GLN A 97 -13.17 -28.52 -11.62
N LEU A 98 -12.10 -28.89 -10.90
CA LEU A 98 -11.95 -30.25 -10.35
C LEU A 98 -13.01 -30.57 -9.29
N HIS A 99 -13.56 -29.57 -8.61
CA HIS A 99 -14.71 -29.76 -7.71
C HIS A 99 -16.03 -29.95 -8.47
N HIS A 100 -16.14 -29.42 -9.69
CA HIS A 100 -17.33 -29.51 -10.54
C HIS A 100 -17.38 -30.74 -11.44
N TYR A 101 -16.27 -31.47 -11.59
CA TYR A 101 -16.27 -32.82 -12.13
C TYR A 101 -16.39 -33.78 -10.95
N PRO A 102 -17.61 -34.07 -10.44
CA PRO A 102 -17.78 -35.24 -9.60
C PRO A 102 -17.25 -36.41 -10.43
N CYS A 103 -16.34 -37.18 -9.84
CA CYS A 103 -16.04 -38.48 -10.38
C CYS A 103 -17.39 -39.21 -10.51
N HIS A 104 -17.92 -39.37 -11.72
CA HIS A 104 -19.19 -40.07 -11.98
C HIS A 104 -19.15 -41.55 -11.53
N HIS A 105 -18.01 -42.00 -11.00
CA HIS A 105 -17.79 -43.31 -10.43
C HIS A 105 -17.86 -43.36 -8.90
N CYS A 106 -17.98 -42.21 -8.20
CA CYS A 106 -18.04 -42.17 -6.75
C CYS A 106 -19.31 -41.47 -6.27
N GLU A 107 -20.34 -42.27 -6.06
CA GLU A 107 -21.51 -41.87 -5.28
C GLU A 107 -21.09 -41.74 -3.81
N VAL A 108 -20.78 -40.53 -3.33
CA VAL A 108 -20.73 -40.28 -1.88
C VAL A 108 -21.32 -38.93 -1.53
N VAL A 109 -22.46 -39.01 -0.85
CA VAL A 109 -23.18 -37.93 -0.20
C VAL A 109 -22.50 -37.60 1.14
N ALA A 110 -21.90 -36.41 1.22
CA ALA A 110 -21.66 -35.58 2.41
C ALA A 110 -20.86 -36.18 3.60
N PRO A 111 -20.69 -35.41 4.69
CA PRO A 111 -19.52 -34.62 5.02
C PRO A 111 -18.65 -35.30 6.11
N THR A 112 -17.41 -34.85 6.27
CA THR A 112 -16.40 -35.37 7.21
C THR A 112 -15.70 -36.64 6.72
N LEU A 113 -14.49 -36.49 6.17
CA LEU A 113 -13.26 -37.04 6.76
C LEU A 113 -12.07 -36.79 5.81
N LYS A 114 -10.94 -36.48 6.44
CA LYS A 114 -9.60 -36.38 5.84
C LYS A 114 -9.27 -37.67 5.10
N ILE A 115 -9.04 -37.62 3.79
CA ILE A 115 -8.27 -38.66 3.10
C ILE A 115 -7.34 -37.98 2.11
N GLU A 116 -6.05 -38.09 2.42
CA GLU A 116 -4.91 -37.88 1.53
C GLU A 116 -5.15 -38.65 0.23
N HIS A 117 -5.52 -37.99 -0.85
CA HIS A 117 -5.40 -38.56 -2.20
C HIS A 117 -4.10 -38.06 -2.83
N PHE A 118 -3.00 -38.40 -2.17
CA PHE A 118 -1.72 -38.55 -2.86
C PHE A 118 -1.77 -39.90 -3.58
N LEU A 119 -1.31 -39.92 -4.83
CA LEU A 119 -1.28 -41.06 -5.76
C LEU A 119 -2.57 -41.27 -6.55
N ILE A 120 -2.57 -40.83 -7.81
CA ILE A 120 -2.56 -41.71 -8.98
C ILE A 120 -1.92 -40.93 -10.15
N HIS A 121 -0.80 -41.47 -10.64
CA HIS A 121 -0.01 -41.18 -11.85
C HIS A 121 0.53 -39.77 -12.11
#